data_AF-A0A7C7U1B2-F1
#
_entry.id   AF-A0A7C7U1B2-F1
#
_cell.length_a   1.000
_cell.length_b   1.000
_cell.length_c   1.000
_cell.angle_alpha   90.00
_cell.angle_beta   90.00
_cell.angle_gamma   90.00
#
_symmetry.space_group_name_H-M   'P 1'
#
loop_
_entity.id
_entity.type
_entity.pdbx_description
1 polymer ?
#
loop_
_entity_poly.entity_id
_entity_poly.type
_entity_poly.pdbx_seq_one_letter_code
_entity_poly.pdbx_strand_id
1 'polypeptide(L)'
;MAKTFIESIAQKLRVIPNLDRAEANVATKKLEKFPHSDDWHNHMELDANAWPKRVERNYSLVPTTCFNCESACGLLAFVDKE
;
A
#
# COMPACT_ATOMS: atom_id res chain seq x y z
N MET A 1 12.60 7.46 17.78
CA MET A 1 13.39 8.37 18.62
C MET A 1 14.67 8.74 17.89
N ALA A 2 14.98 10.03 17.72
CA ALA A 2 16.30 10.45 17.25
C ALA A 2 17.37 9.97 18.25
N LYS A 3 18.29 9.09 17.83
CA LYS A 3 19.28 8.49 18.74
C LYS A 3 20.61 9.23 18.72
N THR A 4 20.87 10.01 17.68
CA THR A 4 22.15 10.71 17.47
C THR A 4 21.98 12.21 17.30
N PHE A 5 23.07 12.95 17.53
CA PHE A 5 23.12 14.40 17.31
C PHE A 5 22.85 14.79 15.86
N ILE A 6 23.34 14.00 14.90
CA ILE A 6 23.11 14.19 13.47
C ILE A 6 21.62 14.06 13.15
N GLU A 7 20.96 13.01 13.65
CA GLU A 7 19.51 12.81 13.46
C GLU A 7 18.70 13.96 14.07
N SER A 8 19.08 14.46 15.26
CA SER A 8 18.39 15.58 15.91
C SER A 8 18.46 16.87 15.08
N ILE A 9 19.65 17.21 14.56
CA ILE A 9 19.83 18.39 13.69
C ILE A 9 19.09 18.18 12.37
N ALA A 10 19.24 17.02 11.73
CA ALA A 10 18.60 16.73 10.46
C ALA A 10 17.06 16.77 10.55
N GLN A 11 16.48 16.30 11.66
CA GLN A 11 15.05 16.45 11.95
C GLN A 11 14.63 17.91 12.14
N LYS A 12 15.39 18.70 12.91
CA LYS A 12 15.11 20.13 13.14
C LYS A 12 15.16 20.95 11.85
N LEU A 13 16.11 20.62 10.98
CA LEU A 13 16.24 21.22 9.65
C LEU A 13 15.24 20.64 8.62
N ARG A 14 14.41 19.67 9.02
CA ARG A 14 13.45 18.95 8.16
C ARG A 14 14.10 18.26 6.94
N VAL A 15 15.38 17.92 7.05
CA VAL A 15 16.11 17.11 6.05
C VAL A 15 15.64 15.66 6.10
N ILE A 16 15.28 15.17 7.28
CA ILE A 16 14.69 13.84 7.49
C ILE A 16 13.33 13.95 8.21
N PRO A 17 12.43 12.97 8.05
CA PRO A 17 11.15 12.93 8.76
C PRO A 17 11.33 12.86 10.28
N ASN A 18 10.31 13.29 11.03
CA ASN A 18 10.29 13.15 12.49
C ASN A 18 10.36 11.67 12.89
N LEU A 19 11.47 11.25 13.48
CA LEU A 19 11.69 9.87 13.94
C LEU A 19 11.04 9.60 15.30
N ASP A 20 10.52 10.62 15.98
CA ASP A 20 9.76 10.53 17.22
C ASP A 20 8.26 10.32 16.96
N ARG A 21 7.84 10.25 15.69
CA ARG A 21 6.47 9.90 15.33
C ARG A 21 6.15 8.49 15.86
N ALA A 22 4.89 8.29 16.27
CA ALA A 22 4.39 6.97 16.63
C ALA A 22 4.74 5.99 15.50
N GLU A 23 5.32 4.83 15.87
CA GLU A 23 5.57 3.78 14.90
C GLU A 23 4.25 3.45 14.20
N ALA A 24 4.30 3.32 12.87
CA ALA A 24 3.16 2.77 12.17
C ALA A 24 2.87 1.40 12.78
N ASN A 25 1.58 1.04 12.96
CA ASN A 25 1.20 -0.34 13.23
C ASN A 25 1.67 -1.18 12.04
N VAL A 26 2.91 -1.66 12.10
CA VAL A 26 3.50 -2.48 11.05
C VAL A 26 2.72 -3.78 11.08
N ALA A 27 2.01 -4.07 9.99
CA ALA A 27 1.30 -5.31 9.85
C ALA A 27 2.29 -6.47 10.09
N THR A 28 1.99 -7.34 11.04
CA THR A 28 2.78 -8.56 11.32
C THR A 28 2.59 -9.64 10.25
N LYS A 29 1.71 -9.36 9.28
CA LYS A 29 1.38 -10.26 8.17
C LYS A 29 2.54 -10.32 7.18
N LYS A 30 2.77 -11.51 6.62
CA LYS A 30 3.74 -11.72 5.54
C LYS A 30 3.31 -10.93 4.30
N LEU A 31 4.27 -10.41 3.54
CA LEU A 31 3.99 -9.82 2.24
C LEU A 31 3.39 -10.87 1.30
N GLU A 32 2.22 -10.56 0.77
CA GLU A 32 1.49 -11.38 -0.20
C GLU A 32 1.51 -10.68 -1.55
N LYS A 33 1.46 -11.46 -2.64
CA LYS A 33 1.46 -10.90 -4.00
C LYS A 33 0.12 -10.28 -4.38
N PHE A 34 -0.96 -10.82 -3.83
CA PHE A 34 -2.34 -10.41 -4.06
C PHE A 34 -3.23 -10.97 -2.94
N PRO A 35 -4.44 -10.42 -2.74
CA PRO A 35 -5.38 -10.85 -1.68
C PRO A 35 -5.90 -12.27 -1.90
N HIS A 36 -6.38 -12.92 -0.83
CA HIS A 36 -7.01 -14.24 -0.93
C HIS A 36 -8.27 -14.18 -1.80
N SER A 37 -8.52 -15.21 -2.62
CA SER A 37 -9.65 -15.24 -3.57
C SER A 37 -11.01 -15.04 -2.90
N ASP A 38 -11.15 -15.49 -1.67
CA ASP A 38 -12.38 -15.35 -0.89
C ASP A 38 -12.72 -13.88 -0.57
N ASP A 39 -11.71 -13.00 -0.57
CA ASP A 39 -11.86 -11.57 -0.28
C ASP A 39 -12.05 -10.74 -1.56
N TRP A 40 -11.90 -11.32 -2.76
CA TRP A 40 -11.87 -10.58 -4.02
C TRP A 40 -13.15 -9.80 -4.29
N HIS A 41 -14.29 -10.28 -3.81
CA HIS A 41 -15.53 -9.55 -4.02
C HIS A 41 -15.59 -8.25 -3.22
N ASN A 42 -14.90 -8.13 -2.07
CA ASN A 42 -14.92 -6.95 -1.21
C ASN A 42 -13.52 -6.66 -0.65
N HIS A 43 -12.59 -6.32 -1.53
CA HIS A 43 -11.22 -6.07 -1.15
C HIS A 43 -11.02 -4.61 -0.72
N MET A 44 -10.71 -4.40 0.57
CA MET A 44 -10.40 -3.09 1.12
C MET A 44 -8.89 -2.81 1.04
N GLU A 45 -8.50 -1.69 0.44
CA GLU A 45 -7.10 -1.23 0.36
C GLU A 45 -7.00 0.29 0.56
N LEU A 46 -5.83 0.77 0.98
CA LEU A 46 -5.53 2.21 1.05
C LEU A 46 -5.15 2.75 -0.32
N ASP A 47 -5.72 3.89 -0.70
CA ASP A 47 -5.35 4.60 -1.93
C ASP A 47 -3.90 5.12 -1.83
N ALA A 48 -3.02 4.52 -2.63
CA ALA A 48 -1.61 4.90 -2.71
C ALA A 48 -1.40 6.35 -3.18
N ASN A 49 -2.29 6.89 -4.01
CA ASN A 49 -2.22 8.28 -4.48
C ASN A 49 -2.68 9.28 -3.43
N ALA A 50 -3.44 8.85 -2.42
CA ALA A 50 -3.92 9.71 -1.35
C ALA A 50 -2.88 9.95 -0.24
N TRP A 51 -1.72 9.30 -0.30
CA TRP A 51 -0.67 9.44 0.71
C TRP A 51 -0.31 10.92 0.96
N PRO A 52 -0.21 11.38 2.22
CA PRO A 52 -0.21 10.62 3.47
C PRO A 52 -1.59 10.42 4.12
N LYS A 53 -2.67 10.85 3.46
CA LYS A 53 -4.04 10.60 3.95
C LYS A 53 -4.35 9.12 3.78
N ARG A 54 -4.85 8.48 4.84
CA ARG A 54 -5.23 7.06 4.83
C ARG A 54 -6.66 6.93 4.32
N VAL A 55 -6.84 7.03 3.00
CA VAL A 55 -8.15 6.88 2.36
C VAL A 55 -8.33 5.41 2.00
N GLU A 56 -9.36 4.78 2.56
CA GLU A 56 -9.73 3.39 2.24
C GLU A 56 -10.63 3.36 0.99
N ARG A 57 -10.44 2.35 0.15
CA ARG A 57 -11.22 2.08 -1.07
C ARG A 57 -11.67 0.62 -1.07
N ASN A 58 -12.85 0.37 -1.63
CA ASN A 58 -13.42 -0.96 -1.75
C ASN A 58 -13.43 -1.40 -3.22
N TYR A 59 -12.70 -2.48 -3.52
CA TYR A 59 -12.55 -3.01 -4.87
C TYR A 59 -13.24 -4.36 -5.03
N SER A 60 -13.74 -4.62 -6.23
CA SER A 60 -13.95 -5.98 -6.73
C SER A 60 -12.76 -6.40 -7.56
N LEU A 61 -12.08 -7.47 -7.17
CA LEU A 61 -10.94 -8.04 -7.90
C LEU A 61 -11.44 -9.09 -8.89
N VAL A 62 -11.11 -8.91 -10.17
CA VAL A 62 -11.58 -9.77 -11.25
C VAL A 62 -10.38 -10.42 -11.95
N PRO A 63 -10.25 -11.76 -11.92
CA PRO A 63 -9.19 -12.44 -12.66
C PRO A 63 -9.41 -12.26 -14.16
N THR A 64 -8.37 -11.86 -14.87
CA THR A 64 -8.44 -11.59 -16.31
C THR A 64 -7.17 -12.02 -17.02
N THR A 65 -7.19 -11.99 -18.35
CA THR A 65 -6.08 -12.44 -19.20
C THR A 65 -5.73 -11.37 -20.20
N CYS A 66 -4.43 -11.06 -20.33
CA CYS A 66 -3.94 -10.12 -21.31
C CYS A 66 -4.01 -10.71 -22.73
N PHE A 67 -4.60 -9.98 -23.67
CA PHE A 67 -4.76 -10.40 -25.08
C PHE A 67 -3.85 -9.65 -26.07
N ASN A 68 -3.00 -8.72 -25.62
CA ASN A 68 -2.23 -7.86 -26.52
C ASN A 68 -1.20 -8.64 -27.37
N CYS A 69 -0.49 -9.60 -26.77
CA CYS A 69 0.62 -10.32 -27.39
C CYS A 69 0.38 -11.84 -27.53
N GLU A 70 -0.86 -12.30 -27.39
CA GLU A 70 -1.25 -13.72 -27.41
C GLU A 70 -0.56 -14.62 -26.35
N SER A 71 0.25 -14.05 -25.44
CA SER A 71 0.95 -14.78 -24.39
C SER A 71 0.06 -15.18 -23.21
N ALA A 72 -1.18 -14.71 -23.18
CA ALA A 72 -2.17 -15.02 -22.15
C ALA A 72 -1.69 -14.79 -20.70
N CYS A 73 -0.98 -13.68 -20.43
CA CYS A 73 -0.54 -13.35 -19.08
C CYS A 73 -1.74 -13.23 -18.13
N GLY A 74 -1.65 -13.91 -16.98
CA GLY A 74 -2.63 -13.77 -15.90
C GLY A 74 -2.54 -12.38 -15.27
N LEU A 75 -3.69 -11.71 -15.17
CA LEU A 75 -3.84 -10.39 -14.58
C LEU A 75 -4.95 -10.43 -13.52
N LEU A 76 -4.91 -9.48 -12.59
CA LEU A 76 -5.98 -9.25 -11.62
C LEU A 76 -6.42 -7.79 -11.73
N ALA A 77 -7.64 -7.57 -12.21
CA ALA A 77 -8.19 -6.23 -12.39
C ALA A 77 -8.83 -5.74 -11.09
N PHE A 78 -8.46 -4.53 -10.66
CA PHE A 78 -9.06 -3.85 -9.52
C PHE A 78 -10.16 -2.93 -10.04
N VAL A 79 -11.42 -3.22 -9.70
CA VAL A 79 -12.58 -2.42 -10.10
C VAL A 79 -13.12 -1.70 -8.87
N ASP A 80 -13.04 -0.37 -8.85
CA ASP A 80 -13.60 0.44 -7.77
C ASP A 80 -15.12 0.22 -7.72
N LYS A 81 -15.67 0.10 -6.52
CA LYS A 81 -17.12 -0.05 -6.29
C LYS A 81 -17.84 1.29 -6.14
N GLU A 82 -17.10 2.39 -6.10
CA GLU A 82 -17.62 3.77 -6.05
C GLU A 82 -17.60 4.48 -7.41
#